data_AF-A0A368T6D6-F1
#
_entry.id   AF-A0A368T6D6-F1
#
_cell.length_a   1.000
_cell.length_b   1.000
_cell.length_c   1.000
_cell.angle_alpha   90.00
_cell.angle_beta   90.00
_cell.angle_gamma   90.00
#
_symmetry.space_group_name_H-M   'P 1'
#
loop_
_entity.id
_entity.type
_entity.pdbx_description
1 polymer ?
#
loop_
_entity_poly.entity_id
_entity_poly.type
_entity_poly.pdbx_seq_one_letter_code
_entity_poly.pdbx_strand_id
1 'polypeptide(L)'
;MLHFTALVIPEHLTGHGYATPVVVLGADTATEISEIPLVTSLHRIEYEVVPYVHATPVLGRARVSQIWVDAVELDYDRRAKIVVVREPVPGDIDTSYANPATGVTGEDLPPWMRLLLAGQLHLATRDVPVSSGRSAMDVAIDAAAPTTLPEWAQQER
;
A
#
# COMPACT_ATOMS: atom_id res chain seq x y z
N MET A 1 4.09 -6.87 15.33
CA MET A 1 3.89 -7.56 14.05
C MET A 1 3.88 -6.55 12.92
N LEU A 2 4.34 -6.91 11.72
CA LEU A 2 4.19 -6.07 10.52
C LEU A 2 2.83 -6.31 9.86
N HIS A 3 2.13 -5.23 9.56
CA HIS A 3 0.82 -5.23 8.91
C HIS A 3 0.96 -4.85 7.44
N PHE A 4 0.23 -5.56 6.58
CA PHE A 4 0.20 -5.33 5.14
C PHE A 4 -1.23 -5.45 4.63
N THR A 5 -1.80 -4.33 4.18
CA THR A 5 -3.21 -4.26 3.75
C THR A 5 -3.30 -3.50 2.42
N ALA A 6 -4.11 -4.01 1.49
CA ALA A 6 -4.40 -3.33 0.23
C ALA A 6 -5.85 -2.82 0.21
N LEU A 7 -6.05 -1.63 -0.36
CA LEU A 7 -7.34 -0.93 -0.39
C LEU A 7 -7.42 0.03 -1.58
N VAL A 8 -8.60 0.57 -1.87
CA VAL A 8 -8.78 1.64 -2.85
C VAL A 8 -9.33 2.87 -2.16
N ILE A 9 -8.70 4.03 -2.33
CA ILE A 9 -9.27 5.31 -1.91
C ILE A 9 -10.16 5.81 -3.05
N PRO A 10 -11.48 6.00 -2.84
CA PRO A 10 -12.38 6.48 -3.87
C PRO A 10 -12.05 7.89 -4.35
N GLU A 11 -12.40 8.19 -5.60
CA GLU A 11 -12.17 9.50 -6.25
C GLU A 11 -12.66 10.72 -5.43
N HIS A 12 -13.80 10.58 -4.75
CA HIS A 12 -14.42 11.67 -4.01
C HIS A 12 -13.65 12.04 -2.73
N LEU A 13 -12.73 11.18 -2.28
CA LEU A 13 -11.85 11.44 -1.14
C LEU A 13 -10.47 11.93 -1.56
N THR A 14 -10.03 11.66 -2.80
CA THR A 14 -8.71 12.07 -3.30
C THR A 14 -8.72 13.45 -3.94
N GLY A 15 -9.87 13.90 -4.46
CA GLY A 15 -9.98 15.20 -5.14
C GLY A 15 -9.30 15.25 -6.51
N HIS A 16 -8.79 14.12 -7.00
CA HIS A 16 -8.06 14.01 -8.28
C HIS A 16 -8.91 13.48 -9.45
N GLY A 17 -10.18 13.14 -9.20
CA GLY A 17 -11.10 12.63 -10.23
C GLY A 17 -10.84 11.17 -10.65
N TYR A 18 -10.09 10.43 -9.83
CA TYR A 18 -9.82 9.00 -10.04
C TYR A 18 -9.65 8.27 -8.70
N ALA A 19 -9.95 6.97 -8.70
CA ALA A 19 -9.70 6.10 -7.56
C ALA A 19 -8.21 5.80 -7.42
N THR A 20 -7.69 5.75 -6.18
CA THR A 20 -6.28 5.49 -5.92
C THR A 20 -6.09 4.10 -5.29
N PRO A 21 -5.38 3.18 -5.95
CA PRO A 21 -5.00 1.90 -5.35
C PRO A 21 -3.88 2.12 -4.33
N VAL A 22 -4.09 1.63 -3.11
CA VAL A 22 -3.18 1.86 -1.98
C VAL A 22 -2.78 0.54 -1.33
N VAL A 23 -1.54 0.50 -0.86
CA VAL A 23 -1.01 -0.49 0.07
C VAL A 23 -0.57 0.25 1.33
N VAL A 24 -0.99 -0.23 2.48
CA VAL A 24 -0.61 0.30 3.79
C VAL A 24 0.28 -0.69 4.51
N LEU A 25 1.40 -0.18 5.02
CA LEU A 25 2.36 -0.88 5.85
C LEU A 25 2.39 -0.23 7.23
N GLY A 26 2.22 -1.04 8.27
CA GLY A 26 2.25 -0.57 9.66
C GLY A 26 2.89 -1.60 10.58
N ALA A 27 3.12 -1.24 11.83
CA ALA A 27 3.65 -2.15 12.84
C ALA A 27 3.07 -1.88 14.22
N ASP A 28 3.08 -2.89 15.10
CA ASP A 28 2.53 -2.76 16.46
C ASP A 28 3.43 -1.97 17.41
N THR A 29 4.73 -1.87 17.11
CA THR A 29 5.71 -1.27 18.02
C THR A 29 6.69 -0.36 17.30
N ALA A 30 7.24 0.61 18.03
CA ALA A 30 8.23 1.55 17.47
C ALA A 30 9.49 0.85 16.94
N THR A 31 9.91 -0.25 17.57
CA THR A 31 11.04 -1.07 17.11
C THR A 31 10.76 -1.66 15.74
N GLU A 32 9.58 -2.28 15.55
CA GLU A 32 9.19 -2.90 14.28
C GLU A 32 8.95 -1.88 13.16
N ILE A 33 8.61 -0.62 13.48
CA ILE A 33 8.48 0.45 12.47
C ILE A 33 9.79 0.65 11.72
N SER A 34 10.92 0.54 12.41
CA SER A 34 12.25 0.66 11.77
C SER A 34 12.57 -0.50 10.82
N GLU A 35 11.81 -1.58 10.90
CA GLU A 35 11.94 -2.78 10.08
C GLU A 35 10.94 -2.82 8.92
N ILE A 36 10.02 -1.85 8.81
CA ILE A 36 9.07 -1.77 7.70
C ILE A 36 9.85 -1.61 6.38
N PRO A 37 9.69 -2.52 5.42
CA PRO A 37 10.42 -2.44 4.16
C PRO A 37 9.93 -1.26 3.32
N LEU A 38 10.86 -0.53 2.75
CA LEU A 38 10.57 0.59 1.84
C LEU A 38 10.35 0.07 0.42
N VAL A 39 9.13 -0.41 0.19
CA VAL A 39 8.69 -1.05 -1.05
C VAL A 39 9.01 -0.17 -2.25
N THR A 40 9.66 -0.75 -3.25
CA THR A 40 10.07 -0.07 -4.49
C THR A 40 9.19 -0.46 -5.68
N SER A 41 8.53 -1.61 -5.62
CA SER A 41 7.59 -2.07 -6.64
C SER A 41 6.61 -3.10 -6.06
N LEU A 42 5.49 -3.30 -6.77
CA LEU A 42 4.52 -4.35 -6.50
C LEU A 42 4.43 -5.29 -7.70
N HIS A 43 4.16 -6.57 -7.44
CA HIS A 43 3.80 -7.53 -8.48
C HIS A 43 2.45 -8.17 -8.14
N ARG A 44 1.55 -8.16 -9.11
CA ARG A 44 0.22 -8.77 -9.02
C ARG A 44 0.18 -10.11 -9.74
N ILE A 45 -0.32 -11.13 -9.05
CA ILE A 45 -0.70 -12.42 -9.62
C ILE A 45 -2.19 -12.59 -9.33
N GLU A 46 -3.03 -12.51 -10.36
CA GLU A 46 -4.49 -12.55 -10.22
C GLU A 46 -4.98 -11.51 -9.20
N TYR A 47 -5.54 -11.94 -8.06
CA TYR A 47 -6.05 -11.07 -6.99
C TYR A 47 -5.13 -11.03 -5.77
N GLU A 48 -3.85 -11.32 -5.96
CA GLU A 48 -2.84 -11.20 -4.91
C GLU A 48 -1.75 -10.23 -5.35
N VAL A 49 -1.32 -9.37 -4.43
CA VAL A 49 -0.22 -8.43 -4.63
C VAL A 49 0.93 -8.75 -3.66
N VAL A 50 2.14 -8.70 -4.19
CA VAL A 50 3.38 -8.99 -3.48
C VAL A 50 4.28 -7.76 -3.53
N PRO A 51 4.77 -7.26 -2.38
CA PRO A 51 5.67 -6.13 -2.34
C PRO A 51 7.13 -6.54 -2.51
N TYR A 52 7.87 -5.72 -3.24
CA TYR A 52 9.28 -5.93 -3.55
C TYR A 52 10.13 -4.73 -3.14
N VAL A 53 11.35 -5.03 -2.70
CA VAL A 53 12.46 -4.08 -2.61
C VAL A 53 13.54 -4.56 -3.57
N HIS A 54 13.78 -3.81 -4.63
CA HIS A 54 14.75 -4.13 -5.69
C HIS A 54 14.69 -5.60 -6.15
N ALA A 55 13.50 -6.06 -6.58
CA ALA A 55 13.25 -7.43 -7.05
C ALA A 55 13.33 -8.55 -5.99
N THR A 56 13.50 -8.21 -4.70
CA THR A 56 13.37 -9.16 -3.60
C THR A 56 11.99 -9.04 -2.94
N PRO A 57 11.19 -10.12 -2.83
CA PRO A 57 9.93 -10.07 -2.11
C PRO A 57 10.18 -9.88 -0.62
N VAL A 58 9.50 -8.91 0.01
CA VAL A 58 9.80 -8.48 1.39
C VAL A 58 8.72 -8.83 2.40
N LEU A 59 7.49 -9.07 1.96
CA LEU A 59 6.37 -9.46 2.81
C LEU A 59 5.59 -10.60 2.16
N GLY A 60 4.59 -11.11 2.87
CA GLY A 60 3.61 -12.05 2.32
C GLY A 60 2.76 -11.46 1.20
N ARG A 61 1.71 -12.17 0.82
CA ARG A 61 0.75 -11.72 -0.20
C ARG A 61 -0.43 -11.03 0.47
N ALA A 62 -0.92 -9.95 -0.13
CA ALA A 62 -2.20 -9.35 0.24
C ALA A 62 -3.22 -9.58 -0.87
N ARG A 63 -4.44 -9.94 -0.49
CA ARG A 63 -5.54 -10.05 -1.45
C ARG A 63 -5.99 -8.65 -1.87
N VAL A 64 -6.18 -8.45 -3.17
CA VAL A 64 -6.72 -7.24 -3.78
C VAL A 64 -8.09 -7.53 -4.40
N SER A 65 -8.90 -6.48 -4.54
CA SER A 65 -10.22 -6.56 -5.17
C SER A 65 -10.17 -6.29 -6.66
N GLN A 66 -11.25 -6.57 -7.37
CA GLN A 66 -11.38 -6.17 -8.78
C GLN A 66 -11.27 -4.64 -8.92
N ILE A 67 -11.89 -3.86 -8.03
CA ILE A 67 -11.80 -2.39 -8.07
C ILE A 67 -10.36 -1.92 -7.92
N TRP A 68 -9.54 -2.60 -7.10
CA TRP A 68 -8.12 -2.28 -6.99
C TRP A 68 -7.38 -2.55 -8.29
N VAL A 69 -7.67 -3.69 -8.94
CA VAL A 69 -7.08 -4.05 -10.24
C VAL A 69 -7.47 -3.01 -11.29
N ASP A 70 -8.74 -2.64 -11.36
CA ASP A 70 -9.24 -1.64 -12.30
C ASP A 70 -8.58 -0.27 -12.06
N ALA A 71 -8.47 0.16 -10.79
CA ALA A 71 -7.82 1.42 -10.45
C ALA A 71 -6.34 1.45 -10.87
N VAL A 72 -5.61 0.33 -10.71
CA VAL A 72 -4.21 0.24 -11.18
C VAL A 72 -4.13 0.28 -12.70
N GLU A 73 -4.97 -0.47 -13.40
CA GLU A 73 -4.86 -0.68 -14.85
C GLU A 73 -5.44 0.47 -15.68
N LEU A 74 -6.46 1.15 -15.17
CA LEU A 74 -7.24 2.15 -15.89
C LEU A 74 -6.96 3.58 -15.40
N ASP A 75 -6.79 3.75 -14.08
CA ASP A 75 -6.90 5.07 -13.45
C ASP A 75 -5.59 5.61 -12.89
N TYR A 76 -4.64 4.74 -12.55
CA TYR A 76 -3.43 5.11 -11.79
C TYR A 76 -2.12 4.66 -12.49
N ASP A 77 -2.13 4.63 -13.83
CA ASP A 77 -0.94 4.43 -14.69
C ASP A 77 -0.08 3.21 -14.32
N ARG A 78 -0.70 2.07 -13.97
CA ARG A 78 -0.01 0.87 -13.49
C ARG A 78 0.89 1.13 -12.29
N ARG A 79 0.46 2.01 -11.40
CA ARG A 79 1.12 2.30 -10.12
C ARG A 79 0.17 2.01 -8.98
N ALA A 80 0.71 2.02 -7.76
CA ALA A 80 -0.07 2.07 -6.54
C ALA A 80 0.66 2.92 -5.51
N LYS A 81 -0.10 3.57 -4.62
CA LYS A 81 0.46 4.33 -3.52
C LYS A 81 0.80 3.40 -2.37
N ILE A 82 2.06 3.39 -1.96
CA ILE A 82 2.49 2.77 -0.71
C ILE A 82 2.40 3.82 0.39
N VAL A 83 1.81 3.45 1.52
CA VAL A 83 1.72 4.26 2.74
C VAL A 83 2.43 3.50 3.86
N VAL A 84 3.48 4.10 4.40
CA VAL A 84 4.20 3.61 5.59
C VAL A 84 3.74 4.41 6.79
N VAL A 85 3.11 3.74 7.76
CA VAL A 85 2.73 4.32 9.04
C VAL A 85 3.97 4.38 9.93
N ARG A 86 4.32 5.59 10.39
CA ARG A 86 5.55 5.86 11.16
C ARG A 86 5.33 5.86 12.68
N GLU A 87 4.17 5.39 13.11
CA GLU A 87 3.78 5.27 14.51
C GLU A 87 3.17 3.88 14.77
N PRO A 88 3.22 3.38 16.02
CA PRO A 88 2.61 2.11 16.37
C PRO A 88 1.12 2.09 16.04
N VAL A 89 0.66 1.05 15.36
CA VAL A 89 -0.77 0.79 15.15
C VAL A 89 -1.39 0.46 16.51
N PRO A 90 -2.55 1.03 16.88
CA PRO A 90 -3.19 0.73 18.16
C PRO A 90 -3.50 -0.78 18.30
N GLY A 91 -2.99 -1.40 19.37
CA GLY A 91 -2.93 -2.86 19.56
C GLY A 91 -4.24 -3.59 19.82
N ASP A 92 -5.38 -2.89 19.87
CA ASP A 92 -6.71 -3.48 20.12
C ASP A 92 -7.49 -3.77 18.83
N ILE A 93 -6.82 -3.81 17.67
CA ILE A 93 -7.49 -3.82 16.37
C ILE A 93 -7.00 -4.99 15.53
N ASP A 94 -7.87 -5.98 15.36
CA ASP A 94 -7.69 -7.06 14.41
C ASP A 94 -7.62 -6.51 12.97
N THR A 95 -6.53 -6.82 12.25
CA THR A 95 -6.34 -6.43 10.85
C THR A 95 -7.10 -7.33 9.86
N SER A 96 -7.83 -8.32 10.36
CA SER A 96 -8.63 -9.25 9.55
C SER A 96 -9.93 -8.67 9.00
N TYR A 97 -10.31 -7.43 9.36
CA TYR A 97 -11.61 -6.86 9.02
C TYR A 97 -11.56 -5.57 8.21
N ALA A 98 -11.71 -5.70 6.90
CA ALA A 98 -12.56 -4.87 6.06
C ALA A 98 -12.69 -5.61 4.74
N ASN A 99 -13.85 -5.59 4.09
CA ASN A 99 -13.94 -5.96 2.68
C ASN A 99 -13.38 -4.76 1.88
N PRO A 100 -12.11 -4.75 1.45
CA PRO A 100 -11.51 -3.60 0.80
C PRO A 100 -12.01 -3.46 -0.64
N ALA A 101 -12.97 -4.32 -1.05
CA ALA A 101 -13.40 -4.48 -2.42
C ALA A 101 -14.29 -3.38 -2.95
N THR A 102 -14.89 -2.57 -2.09
CA THR A 102 -15.76 -1.45 -2.50
C THR A 102 -15.04 -0.11 -2.54
N GLY A 103 -13.74 -0.09 -2.24
CA GLY A 103 -13.06 1.14 -1.87
C GLY A 103 -13.43 1.59 -0.46
N VAL A 104 -12.62 2.48 0.08
CA VAL A 104 -12.60 2.85 1.49
C VAL A 104 -13.61 3.97 1.75
N THR A 105 -14.75 3.62 2.36
CA THR A 105 -15.63 4.56 3.05
C THR A 105 -16.25 3.89 4.29
N GLY A 106 -16.45 4.65 5.37
CA GLY A 106 -17.43 4.31 6.42
C GLY A 106 -16.94 3.50 7.63
N GLU A 107 -17.92 2.87 8.29
CA GLU A 107 -17.84 2.23 9.60
C GLU A 107 -17.19 0.83 9.58
N ASP A 108 -16.94 0.28 8.38
CA ASP A 108 -16.45 -1.09 8.16
C ASP A 108 -14.92 -1.21 8.05
N LEU A 109 -14.19 -0.12 8.29
CA LEU A 109 -12.72 -0.12 8.29
C LEU A 109 -12.18 -0.49 9.67
N PRO A 110 -10.98 -1.13 9.75
CA PRO A 110 -10.25 -1.20 11.01
C PRO A 110 -10.13 0.21 11.58
N PRO A 111 -10.42 0.43 12.88
CA PRO A 111 -10.40 1.76 13.47
C PRO A 111 -9.10 2.54 13.23
N TRP A 112 -7.94 1.88 13.12
CA TRP A 112 -6.67 2.54 12.84
C TRP A 112 -6.58 3.09 11.41
N MET A 113 -7.24 2.45 10.44
CA MET A 113 -7.33 2.98 9.08
C MET A 113 -8.18 4.24 9.02
N ARG A 114 -9.15 4.42 9.94
CA ARG A 114 -9.90 5.68 10.06
C ARG A 114 -8.98 6.82 10.53
N LEU A 115 -8.03 6.54 11.43
CA LEU A 115 -7.02 7.51 11.86
C LEU A 115 -6.10 7.93 10.70
N LEU A 116 -5.73 6.96 9.84
CA LEU A 116 -4.96 7.21 8.62
C LEU A 116 -5.70 8.17 7.68
N LEU A 117 -6.98 7.89 7.40
CA LEU A 117 -7.81 8.75 6.52
C LEU A 117 -8.10 10.12 7.11
N ALA A 118 -8.19 10.21 8.45
CA ALA A 118 -8.36 11.47 9.15
C ALA A 118 -7.07 12.32 9.21
N GLY A 119 -5.96 11.84 8.66
CA GLY A 119 -4.66 12.52 8.70
C GLY A 119 -4.08 12.62 10.12
N GLN A 120 -4.45 11.70 11.01
CA GLN A 120 -4.05 11.72 12.42
C GLN A 120 -2.80 10.89 12.71
N LEU A 121 -2.23 10.24 11.69
CA LEU A 121 -1.01 9.44 11.80
C LEU A 121 0.14 10.11 11.05
N HIS A 122 1.36 9.93 11.54
CA HIS A 122 2.55 10.27 10.77
C HIS A 122 2.77 9.23 9.68
N LEU A 123 2.73 9.66 8.43
CA LEU A 123 2.84 8.80 7.25
C LEU A 123 4.04 9.18 6.39
N ALA A 124 4.59 8.20 5.69
CA ALA A 124 5.41 8.40 4.51
C ALA A 124 4.71 7.73 3.33
N THR A 125 4.64 8.39 2.17
CA THR A 125 3.95 7.84 1.00
C THR A 125 4.82 7.88 -0.25
N ARG A 126 4.62 6.92 -1.15
CA ARG A 126 5.30 6.86 -2.45
C ARG A 126 4.46 6.10 -3.45
N ASP A 127 4.38 6.59 -4.68
CA ASP A 127 3.80 5.82 -5.77
C ASP A 127 4.85 4.88 -6.39
N VAL A 128 4.55 3.59 -6.45
CA VAL A 128 5.46 2.57 -6.98
C VAL A 128 4.84 1.87 -8.19
N PRO A 129 5.64 1.38 -9.16
CA PRO A 129 5.12 0.61 -10.27
C PRO A 129 4.51 -0.71 -9.79
N VAL A 130 3.41 -1.09 -10.44
CA VAL A 130 2.73 -2.38 -10.29
C VAL A 130 2.87 -3.11 -11.60
N SER A 131 3.52 -4.27 -11.57
CA SER A 131 3.49 -5.18 -12.70
C SER A 131 2.52 -6.33 -12.47
N SER A 132 2.11 -7.00 -13.53
CA SER A 132 1.17 -8.12 -13.49
C SER A 132 1.70 -9.28 -14.32
N GLY A 133 1.59 -10.51 -13.83
CA GLY A 133 2.09 -11.67 -14.55
C GLY A 133 2.07 -12.94 -13.73
N ARG A 134 2.75 -13.97 -14.25
CA ARG A 134 2.94 -15.25 -13.54
C ARG A 134 4.42 -15.64 -13.46
N SER A 135 5.30 -14.87 -14.08
CA SER A 135 6.74 -15.12 -14.14
C SER A 135 7.52 -14.07 -13.36
N ALA A 136 8.68 -14.46 -12.83
CA ALA A 136 9.64 -13.52 -12.26
C ALA A 136 10.12 -12.47 -13.28
N MET A 137 10.08 -12.79 -14.58
CA MET A 137 10.43 -11.86 -15.66
C MET A 137 9.43 -10.71 -15.81
N ASP A 138 8.23 -10.86 -15.27
CA ASP A 138 7.17 -9.85 -15.34
C ASP A 138 7.31 -8.83 -14.19
N VAL A 139 8.21 -9.04 -13.23
CA VAL A 139 8.37 -8.16 -12.06
C VAL A 139 9.00 -6.83 -12.48
N ALA A 140 8.29 -5.72 -12.26
CA ALA A 140 8.85 -4.40 -12.47
C ALA A 140 9.92 -4.11 -11.41
N ILE A 141 11.06 -3.59 -11.84
CA ILE A 141 12.18 -3.24 -10.97
C ILE A 141 12.44 -1.74 -11.13
N ASP A 142 12.18 -0.98 -10.07
CA ASP A 142 12.68 0.39 -9.94
C ASP A 142 14.05 0.33 -9.24
N ALA A 143 15.11 0.14 -10.04
CA ALA A 143 16.48 0.07 -9.53
C ALA A 143 16.99 1.41 -9.00
N ALA A 144 16.33 2.52 -9.35
CA ALA A 144 16.67 3.87 -8.90
C ALA A 144 15.90 4.29 -7.64
N ALA A 145 14.94 3.49 -7.17
CA ALA A 145 14.17 3.80 -5.97
C ALA A 145 15.08 3.87 -4.73
N PRO A 146 15.02 4.95 -3.94
CA PRO A 146 15.77 5.02 -2.70
C PRO A 146 15.30 3.98 -1.68
N THR A 147 16.19 3.54 -0.81
CA THR A 147 15.88 2.60 0.30
C THR A 147 16.03 3.25 1.67
N THR A 148 16.09 4.58 1.72
CA THR A 148 16.06 5.35 2.97
C THR A 148 14.78 6.16 3.04
N LEU A 149 14.17 6.22 4.23
CA LEU A 149 12.81 6.76 4.41
C LEU A 149 12.66 8.24 3.99
N PRO A 150 13.65 9.13 4.26
CA PRO A 150 13.57 10.51 3.79
C PRO A 150 13.57 10.61 2.26
N GLU A 151 14.43 9.87 1.58
CA GLU A 151 14.57 9.93 0.11
C GLU A 151 13.42 9.19 -0.59
N TRP A 152 12.97 8.08 -0.01
CA TRP A 152 11.89 7.24 -0.52
C TRP A 152 10.57 8.00 -0.58
N ALA A 153 10.27 8.77 0.47
CA ALA A 153 9.04 9.55 0.61
C ALA A 153 9.02 10.86 -0.21
N GLN A 154 10.15 11.29 -0.77
CA GLN A 154 10.31 12.61 -1.41
C GLN A 154 9.91 12.66 -2.89
N GLN A 155 9.57 11.54 -3.54
CA GLN A 155 9.10 11.59 -4.92
C GLN A 155 7.61 11.89 -4.99
N GLU A 156 7.28 13.17 -4.89
CA GLU A 156 6.11 13.74 -5.54
C GLU A 156 6.51 14.12 -6.98
N ARG A 157 5.79 13.63 -7.97
CA ARG A 157 5.74 14.23 -9.30
C ARG A 157 4.29 14.28 -9.77
#